data_AF-A0A9Y1BIT3-F1
#
_entry.id   AF-A0A9Y1BIT3-F1
#
_cell.length_a   1.000
_cell.length_b   1.000
_cell.length_c   1.000
_cell.angle_alpha   90.00
_cell.angle_beta   90.00
_cell.angle_gamma   90.00
#
_symmetry.space_group_name_H-M   'P 1'
#
loop_
_entity.id
_entity.type
_entity.pdbx_description
1 polymer ?
#
loop_
_entity_poly.entity_id
_entity_poly.type
_entity_poly.pdbx_seq_one_letter_code
_entity_poly.pdbx_strand_id
1 'polypeptide(L)'
;MTSVFKKYKLLTKIFVIIILSQFFIPNSLFADSSYTSNTEKEMNTKIKAETVNYFQDSPQNEIVLTHSVPKEIIENTKHISRSEVKKTTSYSLSFNVGDTKSFYVEEGGNTISFRIAEAKVVAISEHAYYFVEIDMINEYGVNAVNNLITSEKSIFESKIYPIEYDFFGDMEGNLGNIGDGRLIILHTYLPSNYAGYFWGINEHTQEELDAQGYSYLKSNEWEMIFIGGIADYTDTLAHEFQHLIHYNHDQDEMRWFDEGCAVFSEYITGRMPGGYEGVSYWSENYFKEHSDDSLIYWNYYSEGNRDVRIDYGGAYLFVFYVYEQFGPDIIRKFVNDTRPVQESINDELKDKGETFNDFFYNWHVALLIDRPDLANGTFGFTDITFTIEPVTITYTEISSTIDVPYYGFYTFEINLLNRFMDVRINNKDKKRLGIVTLYFSKDDTLIDYEIYETTKEQFYVEPEKEVRKILFCLAYVDEDYPTVYGDPFGLGPQASVLVETLEHFKLRLDKPIISFDGRTLLISDLDIIFYNQTEINDANGADFVTVTLSGEKGTYYYNLTFNEEKYAGWGGEILLKGVKGGLYSLSFDAETSNFSGNRVQNNIEYKPPIPVWVWVGGGLILMSVIGAVTFLFSKK
;
A
#
# COMPACT_ATOMS: atom_id res chain seq x y z
N MET A 1 -14.71 -20.29 -6.12
CA MET A 1 -14.58 -19.46 -4.91
C MET A 1 -15.01 -18.05 -5.27
N THR A 2 -15.94 -17.52 -4.48
CA THR A 2 -16.63 -16.24 -4.63
C THR A 2 -15.65 -15.08 -4.49
N SER A 3 -15.43 -14.30 -5.54
CA SER A 3 -14.74 -13.00 -5.47
C SER A 3 -15.62 -12.02 -4.69
N VAL A 4 -15.14 -11.51 -3.56
CA VAL A 4 -15.76 -10.38 -2.87
C VAL A 4 -15.27 -9.12 -3.56
N PHE A 5 -16.09 -8.55 -4.46
CA PHE A 5 -15.82 -7.22 -5.01
C PHE A 5 -16.18 -6.17 -3.95
N LYS A 6 -15.17 -5.61 -3.26
CA LYS A 6 -15.36 -4.41 -2.43
C LYS A 6 -15.31 -3.18 -3.36
N LYS A 7 -16.47 -2.79 -3.90
CA LYS A 7 -16.60 -1.57 -4.70
C LYS A 7 -16.97 -0.40 -3.78
N TYR A 8 -16.00 0.39 -3.37
CA TYR A 8 -16.22 1.59 -2.57
C TYR A 8 -16.42 2.78 -3.50
N LYS A 9 -17.67 3.16 -3.77
CA LYS A 9 -17.95 4.42 -4.47
C LYS A 9 -17.80 5.58 -3.50
N LEU A 10 -17.08 6.63 -3.92
CA LEU A 10 -17.13 7.92 -3.25
C LEU A 10 -18.60 8.39 -3.24
N LEU A 11 -19.21 8.49 -2.06
CA LEU A 11 -20.57 8.97 -1.90
C LEU A 11 -20.60 10.48 -2.18
N THR A 12 -20.68 10.87 -3.44
CA THR A 12 -21.00 12.24 -3.82
C THR A 12 -22.41 12.53 -3.30
N LYS A 13 -22.52 13.30 -2.20
CA LYS A 13 -23.79 13.85 -1.74
C LYS A 13 -24.35 14.75 -2.85
N ILE A 14 -25.10 14.18 -3.78
CA ILE A 14 -25.92 14.94 -4.72
C ILE A 14 -27.12 15.43 -3.92
N PHE A 15 -27.02 16.66 -3.43
CA PHE A 15 -28.15 17.45 -2.98
C PHE A 15 -29.05 17.73 -4.20
N VAL A 16 -30.03 16.88 -4.44
CA VAL A 16 -31.06 17.16 -5.46
C VAL A 16 -31.99 18.22 -4.89
N ILE A 17 -31.73 19.48 -5.26
CA ILE A 17 -32.71 20.56 -5.12
C ILE A 17 -33.83 20.30 -6.13
N ILE A 18 -35.00 19.89 -5.63
CA ILE A 18 -36.22 19.88 -6.41
C ILE A 18 -36.64 21.34 -6.62
N ILE A 19 -36.41 21.86 -7.84
CA ILE A 19 -37.01 23.11 -8.29
C ILE A 19 -38.48 22.80 -8.66
N LEU A 20 -39.40 23.15 -7.75
CA LEU A 20 -40.81 23.31 -8.09
C LEU A 20 -41.07 24.79 -8.35
N SER A 21 -41.44 25.10 -9.59
CA SER A 21 -41.75 26.44 -10.06
C SER A 21 -43.15 26.90 -9.63
N GLN A 22 -43.18 28.15 -9.16
CA GLN A 22 -44.25 29.15 -9.22
C GLN A 22 -45.52 28.94 -8.38
N PHE A 23 -45.65 29.74 -7.31
CA PHE A 23 -46.76 30.71 -7.16
C PHE A 23 -46.28 31.96 -6.40
N PHE A 24 -46.74 33.13 -6.86
CA PHE A 24 -46.40 34.48 -6.40
C PHE A 24 -47.23 34.91 -5.17
N ILE A 25 -46.64 35.82 -4.36
CA ILE A 25 -47.16 37.05 -3.71
C ILE A 25 -46.68 37.20 -2.24
N PRO A 26 -46.28 38.42 -1.79
CA PRO A 26 -45.29 38.65 -0.73
C PRO A 26 -45.88 39.21 0.58
N ASN A 27 -45.09 39.19 1.67
CA ASN A 27 -44.82 40.36 2.54
C ASN A 27 -44.03 40.01 3.82
N SER A 28 -42.91 40.71 4.00
CA SER A 28 -42.40 41.42 5.19
C SER A 28 -42.42 40.84 6.61
N LEU A 29 -41.34 41.18 7.34
CA LEU A 29 -41.12 41.16 8.82
C LEU A 29 -40.75 39.77 9.37
N PHE A 30 -39.63 39.57 10.07
CA PHE A 30 -39.12 40.32 11.21
C PHE A 30 -37.59 40.30 11.32
N ALA A 31 -37.06 41.40 11.85
CA ALA A 31 -35.72 41.54 12.40
C ALA A 31 -35.66 41.03 13.85
N ASP A 32 -34.43 40.82 14.30
CA ASP A 32 -33.94 40.74 15.68
C ASP A 32 -34.35 39.55 16.56
N SER A 33 -33.37 38.69 16.84
CA SER A 33 -32.97 38.44 18.23
C SER A 33 -31.56 37.89 18.30
N SER A 34 -30.66 38.70 18.84
CA SER A 34 -29.35 38.31 19.37
C SER A 34 -29.46 37.19 20.41
N TYR A 35 -28.70 36.11 20.21
CA TYR A 35 -28.31 35.18 21.27
C TYR A 35 -26.83 34.82 21.11
N THR A 36 -25.99 35.53 21.85
CA THR A 36 -24.64 35.11 22.21
C THR A 36 -24.74 34.36 23.54
N SER A 37 -24.33 33.08 23.56
CA SER A 37 -23.87 32.43 24.80
C SER A 37 -23.10 31.13 24.51
N ASN A 38 -21.79 31.20 24.76
CA ASN A 38 -21.02 30.17 25.48
C ASN A 38 -21.04 28.71 24.97
N THR A 39 -20.48 28.45 23.79
CA THR A 39 -20.02 27.08 23.43
C THR A 39 -18.64 27.00 22.76
N GLU A 40 -17.99 28.12 22.42
CA GLU A 40 -16.66 28.08 21.77
C GLU A 40 -15.46 28.00 22.72
N LYS A 41 -15.68 28.04 24.04
CA LYS A 41 -14.58 28.08 25.03
C LYS A 41 -14.27 26.75 25.71
N GLU A 42 -15.10 25.72 25.53
CA GLU A 42 -14.85 24.37 26.05
C GLU A 42 -14.53 23.34 24.95
N MET A 43 -14.69 23.69 23.67
CA MET A 43 -14.27 22.85 22.54
C MET A 43 -12.83 23.13 22.08
N ASN A 44 -12.28 24.30 22.45
CA ASN A 44 -10.91 24.73 22.09
C ASN A 44 -9.82 24.29 23.08
N THR A 45 -10.14 23.44 24.06
CA THR A 45 -9.16 22.88 25.02
C THR A 45 -8.89 21.39 24.80
N LYS A 46 -9.50 20.77 23.78
CA LYS A 46 -9.30 19.35 23.40
C LYS A 46 -8.84 19.12 21.96
N ILE A 47 -8.57 20.19 21.20
CA ILE A 47 -7.99 20.14 19.83
C ILE A 47 -6.59 20.78 19.83
N LYS A 48 -5.83 20.51 20.90
CA LYS A 48 -4.40 20.86 21.05
C LYS A 48 -3.67 19.70 21.75
N ALA A 49 -3.76 18.52 21.16
CA ALA A 49 -2.53 17.77 20.92
C ALA A 49 -2.15 18.17 19.49
N GLU A 50 -1.79 19.45 19.27
CA GLU A 50 -0.41 19.82 18.94
C GLU A 50 0.24 18.69 18.16
N THR A 51 0.24 18.83 16.83
CA THR A 51 1.27 18.31 15.93
C THR A 51 2.60 18.49 16.65
N VAL A 52 3.09 17.41 17.27
CA VAL A 52 4.34 17.47 18.03
C VAL A 52 5.42 17.50 16.96
N ASN A 53 5.88 18.69 16.66
CA ASN A 53 6.99 18.89 15.74
C ASN A 53 8.27 18.49 16.48
N TYR A 54 8.61 17.20 16.41
CA TYR A 54 9.74 16.61 17.15
C TYR A 54 11.12 17.17 16.69
N PHE A 55 11.20 17.84 15.54
CA PHE A 55 12.44 18.19 14.82
C PHE A 55 13.26 19.39 15.30
N GLN A 56 13.15 19.83 16.56
CA GLN A 56 13.83 21.08 16.95
C GLN A 56 15.34 20.98 17.20
N ASP A 57 15.94 19.77 17.29
CA ASP A 57 17.30 19.65 17.84
C ASP A 57 18.35 18.89 16.98
N SER A 58 18.02 18.27 15.84
CA SER A 58 19.03 17.46 15.12
C SER A 58 19.95 18.33 14.25
N PRO A 59 21.28 18.36 14.50
CA PRO A 59 22.24 18.92 13.56
C PRO A 59 22.24 18.07 12.29
N GLN A 60 22.12 18.73 11.15
CA GLN A 60 22.10 18.11 9.81
C GLN A 60 23.40 17.35 9.53
N ASN A 61 23.49 16.07 9.94
CA ASN A 61 24.61 15.20 9.58
C ASN A 61 24.27 14.43 8.30
N GLU A 62 25.10 14.65 7.26
CA GLU A 62 24.96 14.10 5.90
C GLU A 62 25.37 12.62 5.75
N ILE A 63 25.74 11.92 6.83
CA ILE A 63 26.25 10.55 6.73
C ILE A 63 25.33 9.61 7.51
N VAL A 64 24.28 9.16 6.84
CA VAL A 64 23.44 8.06 7.33
C VAL A 64 24.16 6.76 7.02
N LEU A 65 25.01 6.32 7.96
CA LEU A 65 25.61 4.99 7.93
C LEU A 65 24.49 3.97 8.18
N THR A 66 24.55 2.85 7.47
CA THR A 66 23.66 1.70 7.72
C THR A 66 23.92 1.16 9.13
N HIS A 67 22.88 0.80 9.88
CA HIS A 67 22.99 0.21 11.23
C HIS A 67 23.24 -1.32 11.20
N SER A 68 23.63 -1.86 10.04
CA SER A 68 23.43 -3.28 9.73
C SER A 68 24.43 -4.23 10.39
N VAL A 69 24.08 -4.75 11.57
CA VAL A 69 24.64 -5.94 12.24
C VAL A 69 24.77 -7.13 11.27
N PRO A 70 25.85 -7.94 11.26
CA PRO A 70 26.00 -9.12 10.40
C PRO A 70 24.78 -10.08 10.43
N LYS A 71 24.31 -10.58 9.27
CA LYS A 71 23.20 -11.57 9.19
C LYS A 71 23.36 -12.74 10.17
N GLU A 72 24.58 -13.26 10.27
CA GLU A 72 24.93 -14.39 11.14
C GLU A 72 24.75 -14.04 12.63
N ILE A 73 24.97 -12.78 13.00
CA ILE A 73 24.77 -12.31 14.36
C ILE A 73 23.29 -12.23 14.71
N ILE A 74 22.47 -11.82 13.75
CA ILE A 74 21.01 -11.66 13.88
C ILE A 74 20.29 -13.02 13.91
N GLU A 75 20.67 -13.96 13.04
CA GLU A 75 20.04 -15.29 13.00
C GLU A 75 20.39 -16.12 14.23
N ASN A 76 21.59 -15.93 14.79
CA ASN A 76 22.03 -16.69 15.96
C ASN A 76 21.32 -16.27 17.25
N THR A 77 20.80 -15.04 17.38
CA THR A 77 20.11 -14.61 18.61
C THR A 77 18.64 -15.01 18.68
N LYS A 78 17.96 -15.20 17.54
CA LYS A 78 16.54 -15.62 17.46
C LYS A 78 16.29 -17.03 18.03
N HIS A 79 17.33 -17.84 18.21
CA HIS A 79 17.20 -19.22 18.68
C HIS A 79 17.74 -19.45 20.09
N ILE A 80 18.31 -18.42 20.71
CA ILE A 80 18.85 -18.51 22.07
C ILE A 80 17.71 -18.16 23.03
N SER A 81 17.00 -19.19 23.49
CA SER A 81 15.97 -19.00 24.50
C SER A 81 16.63 -18.54 25.80
N ARG A 82 16.28 -17.34 26.27
CA ARG A 82 16.53 -16.98 27.66
C ARG A 82 15.54 -17.79 28.48
N SER A 83 16.00 -18.76 29.29
CA SER A 83 15.09 -19.45 30.21
C SER A 83 14.41 -18.40 31.08
N GLU A 84 13.09 -18.46 31.27
CA GLU A 84 12.35 -17.54 32.15
C GLU A 84 13.02 -17.44 33.53
N VAL A 85 13.93 -16.48 33.75
CA VAL A 85 14.50 -16.26 35.06
C VAL A 85 13.66 -15.21 35.76
N LYS A 86 12.55 -15.69 36.32
CA LYS A 86 12.07 -15.22 37.63
C LYS A 86 13.18 -15.38 38.66
N LYS A 87 14.06 -14.38 38.71
CA LYS A 87 14.69 -13.80 39.91
C LYS A 87 15.79 -12.89 39.41
N THR A 88 15.62 -11.61 39.71
CA THR A 88 16.67 -10.71 40.17
C THR A 88 17.79 -11.49 40.87
N THR A 89 18.78 -11.93 40.10
CA THR A 89 20.11 -12.14 40.67
C THR A 89 20.46 -10.77 41.21
N SER A 90 20.63 -10.64 42.52
CA SER A 90 21.04 -9.38 43.11
C SER A 90 22.44 -9.07 42.57
N TYR A 91 22.52 -8.35 41.45
CA TYR A 91 23.76 -7.82 40.95
C TYR A 91 24.22 -6.80 41.99
N SER A 92 25.23 -7.18 42.78
CA SER A 92 25.88 -6.28 43.74
C SER A 92 26.88 -5.36 43.07
N LEU A 93 27.03 -5.45 41.75
CA LEU A 93 27.96 -4.66 40.95
C LEU A 93 27.24 -3.37 40.52
N SER A 94 27.80 -2.24 40.90
CA SER A 94 27.46 -0.91 40.38
C SER A 94 28.76 -0.22 40.02
N PHE A 95 28.71 0.72 39.09
CA PHE A 95 29.89 1.44 38.65
C PHE A 95 29.89 2.88 39.18
N ASN A 96 31.08 3.42 39.43
CA ASN A 96 31.30 4.82 39.76
C ASN A 96 32.02 5.52 38.61
N VAL A 97 31.84 6.84 38.50
CA VAL A 97 32.60 7.66 37.55
C VAL A 97 34.09 7.45 37.81
N GLY A 98 34.82 7.04 36.78
CA GLY A 98 36.23 6.73 36.87
C GLY A 98 36.58 5.24 36.83
N ASP A 99 35.62 4.36 37.11
CA ASP A 99 35.83 2.91 37.04
C ASP A 99 36.12 2.47 35.60
N THR A 100 36.90 1.40 35.46
CA THR A 100 37.24 0.81 34.17
C THR A 100 36.71 -0.63 34.05
N LYS A 101 36.27 -1.00 32.85
CA LYS A 101 35.83 -2.35 32.49
C LYS A 101 36.28 -2.67 31.08
N SER A 102 36.64 -3.92 30.83
CA SER A 102 36.90 -4.44 29.48
C SER A 102 35.61 -5.02 28.90
N PHE A 103 35.34 -4.70 27.64
CA PHE A 103 34.17 -5.17 26.90
C PHE A 103 34.59 -5.95 25.66
N TYR A 104 33.83 -7.00 25.33
CA TYR A 104 33.87 -7.64 24.03
C TYR A 104 33.12 -6.76 23.03
N VAL A 105 33.78 -6.36 21.96
CA VAL A 105 33.22 -5.56 20.87
C VAL A 105 33.41 -6.34 19.57
N GLU A 106 32.34 -6.49 18.79
CA GLU A 106 32.36 -7.18 17.51
C GLU A 106 33.12 -6.35 16.45
N GLU A 107 33.94 -7.01 15.63
CA GLU A 107 34.84 -6.35 14.66
C GLU A 107 34.33 -6.35 13.21
N GLY A 108 33.12 -6.86 12.97
CA GLY A 108 32.50 -7.03 11.67
C GLY A 108 33.19 -8.07 10.77
N GLY A 109 32.68 -8.17 9.55
CA GLY A 109 33.22 -9.04 8.50
C GLY A 109 32.39 -10.31 8.29
N ASN A 110 32.96 -11.26 7.54
CA ASN A 110 32.29 -12.51 7.16
C ASN A 110 32.41 -13.62 8.23
N THR A 111 33.00 -13.31 9.38
CA THR A 111 33.17 -14.25 10.48
C THR A 111 33.07 -13.49 11.79
N ILE A 112 32.24 -13.99 12.71
CA ILE A 112 32.08 -13.39 14.03
C ILE A 112 33.43 -13.38 14.75
N SER A 113 33.89 -12.17 15.09
CA SER A 113 35.15 -11.94 15.80
C SER A 113 35.03 -10.77 16.76
N PHE A 114 35.82 -10.82 17.84
CA PHE A 114 35.72 -9.86 18.93
C PHE A 114 37.09 -9.29 19.28
N ARG A 115 37.14 -7.97 19.47
CA ARG A 115 38.21 -7.29 20.18
C ARG A 115 37.81 -6.99 21.62
N ILE A 116 38.81 -6.68 22.43
CA ILE A 116 38.62 -6.21 23.80
C ILE A 116 38.82 -4.70 23.82
N ALA A 117 37.78 -3.95 24.19
CA ALA A 117 37.86 -2.51 24.44
C ALA A 117 37.96 -2.26 25.94
N GLU A 118 39.05 -1.65 26.41
CA GLU A 118 39.12 -1.14 27.78
C GLU A 118 38.47 0.25 27.83
N ALA A 119 37.37 0.37 28.57
CA ALA A 119 36.58 1.59 28.64
C ALA A 119 36.43 2.08 30.07
N LYS A 120 36.20 3.39 30.21
CA LYS A 120 36.08 4.09 31.48
C LYS A 120 34.71 4.72 31.61
N VAL A 121 34.10 4.66 32.80
CA VAL A 121 32.87 5.40 33.11
C VAL A 121 33.17 6.88 33.14
N VAL A 122 32.60 7.61 32.18
CA VAL A 122 32.72 9.07 32.06
C VAL A 122 31.56 9.77 32.77
N ALA A 123 30.35 9.21 32.71
CA ALA A 123 29.18 9.74 33.37
C ALA A 123 28.22 8.63 33.82
N ILE A 124 27.33 9.00 34.74
CA ILE A 124 26.25 8.13 35.24
C ILE A 124 24.98 8.97 35.30
N SER A 125 23.86 8.39 34.90
CA SER A 125 22.53 9.01 34.97
C SER A 125 21.56 8.11 35.77
N GLU A 126 20.26 8.43 35.73
CA GLU A 126 19.27 7.60 36.41
C GLU A 126 19.20 6.22 35.77
N HIS A 127 19.18 6.17 34.44
CA HIS A 127 18.94 4.97 33.64
C HIS A 127 20.18 4.42 32.92
N ALA A 128 21.34 5.10 32.93
CA ALA A 128 22.50 4.66 32.16
C ALA A 128 23.88 4.91 32.80
N TYR A 129 24.83 4.05 32.44
CA TYR A 129 26.28 4.23 32.59
C TYR A 129 26.89 4.57 31.22
N TYR A 130 27.64 5.67 31.16
CA TYR A 130 28.30 6.12 29.93
C TYR A 130 29.77 5.71 29.96
N PHE A 131 30.10 4.66 29.22
CA PHE A 131 31.46 4.17 29.05
C PHE A 131 32.06 4.72 27.76
N VAL A 132 33.34 5.11 27.83
CA VAL A 132 34.10 5.52 26.65
C VAL A 132 35.42 4.77 26.64
N GLU A 133 35.75 4.17 25.50
CA GLU A 133 37.03 3.49 25.28
C GLU A 133 38.20 4.43 25.58
N ILE A 134 39.17 3.95 26.37
CA ILE A 134 40.28 4.77 26.88
C ILE A 134 41.09 5.38 25.74
N ASP A 135 41.28 4.64 24.65
CA ASP A 135 42.01 5.13 23.48
C ASP A 135 41.31 6.31 22.80
N MET A 136 39.97 6.32 22.78
CA MET A 136 39.20 7.48 22.30
C MET A 136 39.31 8.68 23.24
N ILE A 137 39.31 8.45 24.55
CA ILE A 137 39.53 9.54 25.53
C ILE A 137 40.91 10.17 25.30
N ASN A 138 41.93 9.36 24.99
CA ASN A 138 43.28 9.82 24.71
C ASN A 138 43.38 10.57 23.37
N GLU A 139 42.67 10.10 22.34
CA GLU A 139 42.68 10.69 20.99
C GLU A 139 41.92 12.02 20.94
N TYR A 140 40.65 12.02 21.37
CA TYR A 140 39.75 13.18 21.26
C TYR A 140 39.93 14.17 22.42
N GLY A 141 40.50 13.70 23.53
CA GLY A 141 40.75 14.49 24.73
C GLY A 141 39.54 14.56 25.68
N VAL A 142 39.84 14.52 26.98
CA VAL A 142 38.85 14.47 28.07
C VAL A 142 37.76 15.54 27.98
N ASN A 143 38.10 16.76 27.57
CA ASN A 143 37.11 17.84 27.49
C ASN A 143 36.08 17.63 26.38
N ALA A 144 36.51 17.16 25.20
CA ALA A 144 35.59 16.90 24.08
C ALA A 144 34.65 15.74 24.44
N VAL A 145 35.20 14.66 24.98
CA VAL A 145 34.42 13.50 25.46
C VAL A 145 33.42 13.92 26.53
N ASN A 146 33.85 14.64 27.58
CA ASN A 146 32.94 15.07 28.64
C ASN A 146 31.80 15.97 28.13
N ASN A 147 32.09 16.87 27.18
CA ASN A 147 31.07 17.75 26.61
C ASN A 147 30.03 16.95 25.82
N LEU A 148 30.47 16.01 24.97
CA LEU A 148 29.57 15.15 24.21
C LEU A 148 28.70 14.30 25.15
N ILE A 149 29.33 13.55 26.06
CA ILE A 149 28.62 12.65 26.99
C ILE A 149 27.66 13.43 27.90
N THR A 150 27.99 14.67 28.29
CA THR A 150 27.05 15.51 29.05
C THR A 150 25.81 15.87 28.24
N SER A 151 25.98 16.19 26.95
CA SER A 151 24.88 16.49 26.04
C SER A 151 24.01 15.26 25.79
N GLU A 152 24.63 14.14 25.40
CA GLU A 152 23.95 12.87 25.14
C GLU A 152 23.20 12.39 26.38
N LYS A 153 23.82 12.42 27.56
CA LYS A 153 23.16 12.10 28.83
C LYS A 153 21.91 12.94 29.07
N SER A 154 22.00 14.24 28.82
CA SER A 154 20.85 15.13 29.00
C SER A 154 19.72 14.77 28.02
N ILE A 155 20.06 14.45 26.77
CA ILE A 155 19.10 14.09 25.73
C ILE A 155 18.44 12.73 26.03
N PHE A 156 19.24 11.74 26.43
CA PHE A 156 18.75 10.41 26.76
C PHE A 156 17.71 10.45 27.87
N GLU A 157 18.04 11.10 28.99
CA GLU A 157 17.17 11.17 30.16
C GLU A 157 15.93 12.05 29.96
N SER A 158 16.04 13.14 29.19
CA SER A 158 14.93 14.09 29.05
C SER A 158 14.03 13.84 27.84
N LYS A 159 14.47 13.04 26.87
CA LYS A 159 13.75 12.80 25.61
C LYS A 159 13.69 11.33 25.24
N ILE A 160 14.83 10.70 24.98
CA ILE A 160 14.86 9.33 24.41
C ILE A 160 14.17 8.34 25.36
N TYR A 161 14.67 8.22 26.59
CA TYR A 161 14.16 7.28 27.57
C TYR A 161 12.64 7.43 27.84
N PRO A 162 12.12 8.61 28.22
CA PRO A 162 10.69 8.73 28.52
C PRO A 162 9.79 8.53 27.29
N ILE A 163 10.19 8.98 26.09
CA ILE A 163 9.38 8.83 24.88
C ILE A 163 9.32 7.37 24.44
N GLU A 164 10.46 6.68 24.41
CA GLU A 164 10.49 5.26 24.06
C GLU A 164 9.80 4.38 25.09
N TYR A 165 9.91 4.74 26.38
CA TYR A 165 9.15 4.09 27.44
C TYR A 165 7.63 4.14 27.18
N ASP A 166 7.13 5.29 26.74
CA ASP A 166 5.71 5.50 26.48
C ASP A 166 5.26 4.73 25.22
N PHE A 167 6.06 4.77 24.14
CA PHE A 167 5.71 4.20 22.83
C PHE A 167 6.00 2.71 22.67
N PHE A 168 7.05 2.17 23.31
CA PHE A 168 7.48 0.78 23.10
C PHE A 168 7.31 -0.07 24.36
N GLY A 169 7.58 0.49 25.53
CA GLY A 169 7.44 -0.20 26.81
C GLY A 169 8.62 0.02 27.75
N ASP A 170 8.58 -0.62 28.92
CA ASP A 170 9.71 -0.55 29.85
C ASP A 170 10.90 -1.38 29.36
N MET A 171 12.11 -0.99 29.79
CA MET A 171 13.35 -1.65 29.40
C MET A 171 13.43 -3.11 29.89
N GLU A 172 12.81 -3.46 31.02
CA GLU A 172 12.94 -4.80 31.59
C GLU A 172 12.11 -5.84 30.81
N GLY A 173 10.96 -5.41 30.30
CA GLY A 173 10.01 -6.23 29.56
C GLY A 173 9.64 -7.52 30.28
N ASN A 174 9.49 -8.59 29.51
CA ASN A 174 9.16 -9.92 30.01
C ASN A 174 10.38 -10.69 30.53
N LEU A 175 11.59 -10.29 30.13
CA LEU A 175 12.83 -11.00 30.41
C LEU A 175 13.55 -10.53 31.68
N GLY A 176 13.32 -9.28 32.09
CA GLY A 176 13.98 -8.63 33.22
C GLY A 176 15.44 -8.24 32.93
N ASN A 177 16.00 -7.38 33.76
CA ASN A 177 17.33 -6.81 33.51
C ASN A 177 18.47 -7.81 33.82
N ILE A 178 19.53 -7.74 33.00
CA ILE A 178 20.85 -8.27 33.36
C ILE A 178 21.73 -7.09 33.84
N GLY A 179 22.11 -7.10 35.12
CA GLY A 179 22.81 -6.00 35.77
C GLY A 179 21.99 -5.32 36.88
N ASP A 180 22.22 -4.04 37.12
CA ASP A 180 21.60 -3.29 38.21
C ASP A 180 20.37 -2.43 37.80
N GLY A 181 19.90 -2.60 36.56
CA GLY A 181 18.80 -1.84 35.97
C GLY A 181 19.21 -0.54 35.28
N ARG A 182 20.52 -0.25 35.16
CA ARG A 182 21.03 0.77 34.24
C ARG A 182 21.60 0.13 32.98
N LEU A 183 21.25 0.72 31.83
CA LEU A 183 21.85 0.48 30.54
C LEU A 183 23.35 0.87 30.54
N ILE A 184 24.21 0.11 29.86
CA ILE A 184 25.54 0.57 29.47
C ILE A 184 25.47 1.15 28.05
N ILE A 185 25.84 2.42 27.91
CA ILE A 185 26.10 3.04 26.60
C ILE A 185 27.62 3.11 26.43
N LEU A 186 28.14 2.34 25.47
CA LEU A 186 29.59 2.21 25.23
C LEU A 186 29.99 2.91 23.93
N HIS A 187 30.72 4.02 24.05
CA HIS A 187 31.41 4.64 22.92
C HIS A 187 32.73 3.92 22.65
N THR A 188 32.88 3.40 21.43
CA THR A 188 34.00 2.56 21.03
C THR A 188 34.24 2.63 19.51
N TYR A 189 35.39 2.16 19.04
CA TYR A 189 35.61 2.07 17.58
C TYR A 189 34.79 0.94 16.98
N LEU A 190 33.91 1.27 16.03
CA LEU A 190 33.14 0.30 15.26
C LEU A 190 33.63 0.24 13.81
N PRO A 191 33.36 -0.86 13.07
CA PRO A 191 33.66 -0.91 11.65
C PRO A 191 32.90 0.21 10.90
N SER A 192 33.42 0.64 9.74
CA SER A 192 32.98 1.87 9.06
C SER A 192 31.52 1.87 8.60
N ASN A 193 30.86 0.72 8.59
CA ASN A 193 29.47 0.54 8.18
C ASN A 193 28.51 0.39 9.36
N TYR A 194 28.90 0.83 10.58
CA TYR A 194 28.07 0.83 11.77
C TYR A 194 28.14 2.19 12.46
N ALA A 195 26.99 2.83 12.68
CA ALA A 195 26.90 3.97 13.59
C ALA A 195 26.79 3.52 15.05
N GLY A 196 26.15 2.37 15.28
CA GLY A 196 25.95 1.73 16.56
C GLY A 196 25.35 0.33 16.37
N TYR A 197 25.13 -0.38 17.47
CA TYR A 197 24.30 -1.59 17.50
C TYR A 197 23.86 -1.95 18.93
N PHE A 198 22.68 -2.54 19.04
CA PHE A 198 22.26 -3.43 20.10
C PHE A 198 22.52 -4.88 19.69
N TRP A 199 22.91 -5.70 20.66
CA TRP A 199 23.02 -7.13 20.42
C TRP A 199 22.54 -7.92 21.63
N GLY A 200 21.39 -8.59 21.45
CA GLY A 200 20.74 -9.41 22.48
C GLY A 200 21.61 -10.52 23.07
N ILE A 201 22.79 -10.84 22.49
CA ILE A 201 23.74 -11.77 23.13
C ILE A 201 24.20 -11.30 24.50
N ASN A 202 24.25 -9.98 24.72
CA ASN A 202 24.67 -9.39 25.99
C ASN A 202 23.61 -9.56 27.10
N GLU A 203 22.38 -9.93 26.72
CA GLU A 203 21.26 -10.27 27.62
C GLU A 203 21.38 -11.68 28.24
N HIS A 204 22.39 -12.45 27.84
CA HIS A 204 22.67 -13.80 28.35
C HIS A 204 23.97 -13.81 29.14
N THR A 205 24.04 -14.63 30.18
CA THR A 205 25.32 -14.98 30.78
C THR A 205 26.15 -15.82 29.80
N GLN A 206 27.48 -15.73 29.87
CA GLN A 206 28.36 -16.58 29.08
C GLN A 206 28.13 -18.07 29.40
N GLU A 207 27.76 -18.39 30.64
CA GLU A 207 27.39 -19.76 31.05
C GLU A 207 26.17 -20.27 30.28
N GLU A 208 25.12 -19.45 30.12
CA GLU A 208 23.92 -19.80 29.33
C GLU A 208 24.25 -20.05 27.86
N LEU A 209 25.12 -19.21 27.27
CA LEU A 209 25.57 -19.38 25.89
C LEU A 209 26.39 -20.65 25.72
N ASP A 210 27.34 -20.90 26.62
CA ASP A 210 28.17 -22.09 26.60
C ASP A 210 27.32 -23.36 26.74
N ALA A 211 26.32 -23.35 27.63
CA ALA A 211 25.40 -24.47 27.85
C ALA A 211 24.52 -24.78 26.63
N GLN A 212 24.18 -23.76 25.83
CA GLN A 212 23.39 -23.89 24.61
C GLN A 212 24.23 -24.17 23.36
N GLY A 213 25.56 -24.27 23.48
CA GLY A 213 26.48 -24.57 22.38
C GLY A 213 26.97 -23.34 21.60
N TYR A 214 26.76 -22.14 22.13
CA TYR A 214 27.14 -20.85 21.54
C TYR A 214 28.43 -20.27 22.16
N SER A 215 29.36 -21.11 22.61
CA SER A 215 30.59 -20.67 23.29
C SER A 215 31.58 -19.85 22.43
N TYR A 216 31.36 -19.83 21.11
CA TYR A 216 32.07 -18.96 20.18
C TYR A 216 31.58 -17.51 20.23
N LEU A 217 30.37 -17.27 20.73
CA LEU A 217 29.85 -15.94 21.03
C LEU A 217 30.39 -15.44 22.38
N LYS A 218 30.43 -14.12 22.54
CA LYS A 218 30.96 -13.46 23.74
C LYS A 218 29.94 -12.46 24.26
N SER A 219 29.46 -12.70 25.48
CA SER A 219 28.55 -11.79 26.17
C SER A 219 29.31 -10.87 27.13
N ASN A 220 28.88 -9.62 27.21
CA ASN A 220 29.31 -8.68 28.25
C ASN A 220 28.48 -8.77 29.53
N GLU A 221 27.44 -9.62 29.53
CA GLU A 221 26.52 -9.93 30.61
C GLU A 221 25.90 -8.66 31.24
N TRP A 222 25.40 -7.77 30.38
CA TRP A 222 24.85 -6.47 30.76
C TRP A 222 23.98 -5.91 29.64
N GLU A 223 22.88 -5.24 29.98
CA GLU A 223 22.04 -4.50 29.03
C GLU A 223 22.83 -3.37 28.40
N MET A 224 23.14 -3.43 27.11
CA MET A 224 24.06 -2.47 26.53
C MET A 224 23.87 -2.16 25.06
N ILE A 225 24.26 -0.92 24.71
CA ILE A 225 24.30 -0.37 23.35
C ILE A 225 25.73 0.07 23.05
N PHE A 226 26.18 -0.19 21.83
CA PHE A 226 27.47 0.25 21.30
C PHE A 226 27.27 1.45 20.38
N ILE A 227 28.08 2.50 20.54
CA ILE A 227 28.06 3.72 19.72
C ILE A 227 29.44 3.93 19.09
N GLY A 228 29.46 4.14 17.78
CA GLY A 228 30.66 4.15 16.93
C GLY A 228 31.36 5.50 16.84
N GLY A 229 31.91 6.02 17.94
CA GLY A 229 32.67 7.28 17.87
C GLY A 229 32.42 8.26 19.00
N ILE A 230 33.10 9.42 18.91
CA ILE A 230 32.83 10.62 19.71
C ILE A 230 32.21 11.65 18.76
N ALA A 231 30.92 11.47 18.47
CA ALA A 231 30.08 12.38 17.70
C ALA A 231 28.66 12.34 18.26
N ASP A 232 27.81 13.29 17.86
CA ASP A 232 26.39 13.25 18.21
C ASP A 232 25.70 12.16 17.37
N TYR A 233 25.44 11.03 18.03
CA TYR A 233 24.72 9.87 17.50
C TYR A 233 23.48 9.58 18.34
N THR A 234 22.80 10.63 18.80
CA THR A 234 21.59 10.49 19.61
C THR A 234 20.40 9.91 18.83
N ASP A 235 20.43 9.98 17.50
CA ASP A 235 19.56 9.25 16.58
C ASP A 235 19.80 7.74 16.67
N THR A 236 21.05 7.32 16.53
CA THR A 236 21.46 5.92 16.66
C THR A 236 21.18 5.41 18.07
N LEU A 237 21.43 6.21 19.11
CA LEU A 237 21.11 5.82 20.47
C LEU A 237 19.61 5.53 20.66
N ALA A 238 18.72 6.32 20.05
CA ALA A 238 17.28 6.07 20.09
C ALA A 238 16.89 4.82 19.28
N HIS A 239 17.52 4.64 18.13
CA HIS A 239 17.33 3.45 17.29
C HIS A 239 17.68 2.16 18.05
N GLU A 240 18.88 2.10 18.62
CA GLU A 240 19.36 0.90 19.33
C GLU A 240 18.68 0.70 20.69
N PHE A 241 18.20 1.77 21.35
CA PHE A 241 17.44 1.64 22.59
C PHE A 241 16.06 1.03 22.33
N GLN A 242 15.43 1.36 21.21
CA GLN A 242 14.19 0.72 20.79
C GLN A 242 14.41 -0.78 20.59
N HIS A 243 15.49 -1.21 19.94
CA HIS A 243 15.77 -2.65 19.77
C HIS A 243 15.92 -3.38 21.10
N LEU A 244 16.57 -2.76 22.08
CA LEU A 244 16.71 -3.35 23.42
C LEU A 244 15.36 -3.51 24.11
N ILE A 245 14.52 -2.46 24.11
CA ILE A 245 13.16 -2.54 24.66
C ILE A 245 12.41 -3.65 23.93
N HIS A 246 12.39 -3.62 22.59
CA HIS A 246 11.65 -4.59 21.79
C HIS A 246 12.10 -6.02 22.09
N TYR A 247 13.41 -6.30 22.11
CA TYR A 247 13.95 -7.61 22.44
C TYR A 247 13.47 -8.13 23.81
N ASN A 248 13.33 -7.25 24.80
CA ASN A 248 12.85 -7.64 26.12
C ASN A 248 11.33 -7.88 26.19
N HIS A 249 10.56 -7.39 25.22
CA HIS A 249 9.12 -7.66 25.10
C HIS A 249 8.79 -8.80 24.14
N ASP A 250 9.40 -8.79 22.95
CA ASP A 250 9.26 -9.79 21.88
C ASP A 250 10.61 -10.04 21.16
N GLN A 251 11.12 -11.25 21.29
CA GLN A 251 12.38 -11.68 20.65
C GLN A 251 12.18 -12.20 19.22
N ASP A 252 10.93 -12.54 18.86
CA ASP A 252 10.61 -13.35 17.68
C ASP A 252 9.99 -12.51 16.55
N GLU A 253 9.79 -11.20 16.74
CA GLU A 253 9.21 -10.31 15.74
C GLU A 253 9.97 -10.33 14.40
N MET A 254 9.22 -10.10 13.32
CA MET A 254 9.74 -9.96 11.99
C MET A 254 10.62 -8.72 11.87
N ARG A 255 11.78 -8.90 11.24
CA ARG A 255 12.82 -7.87 11.10
C ARG A 255 12.30 -6.55 10.52
N TRP A 256 11.44 -6.60 9.51
CA TRP A 256 10.91 -5.40 8.89
C TRP A 256 10.12 -4.53 9.88
N PHE A 257 9.40 -5.13 10.83
CA PHE A 257 8.61 -4.36 11.80
C PHE A 257 9.49 -3.82 12.93
N ASP A 258 10.45 -4.62 13.41
CA ASP A 258 11.42 -4.19 14.42
C ASP A 258 12.29 -3.02 13.92
N GLU A 259 12.91 -3.17 12.75
CA GLU A 259 13.70 -2.11 12.12
C GLU A 259 12.84 -0.88 11.80
N GLY A 260 11.59 -1.07 11.34
CA GLY A 260 10.64 0.02 11.13
C GLY A 260 10.33 0.80 12.42
N CYS A 261 10.19 0.09 13.55
CA CYS A 261 10.03 0.71 14.87
C CYS A 261 11.29 1.45 15.31
N ALA A 262 12.47 0.92 15.00
CA ALA A 262 13.76 1.55 15.30
C ALA A 262 13.92 2.89 14.57
N VAL A 263 13.64 2.94 13.25
CA VAL A 263 13.61 4.21 12.49
C VAL A 263 12.51 5.14 13.02
N PHE A 264 11.35 4.58 13.39
CA PHE A 264 10.26 5.36 13.99
C PHE A 264 10.65 5.97 15.34
N SER A 265 11.51 5.31 16.11
CA SER A 265 12.09 5.85 17.36
C SER A 265 12.83 7.17 17.10
N GLU A 266 13.61 7.22 16.02
CA GLU A 266 14.33 8.43 15.63
C GLU A 266 13.35 9.59 15.34
N TYR A 267 12.22 9.31 14.70
CA TYR A 267 11.17 10.28 14.44
C TYR A 267 10.55 10.81 15.75
N ILE A 268 10.01 9.91 16.59
CA ILE A 268 9.27 10.32 17.81
C ILE A 268 10.16 10.94 18.88
N THR A 269 11.45 10.63 18.90
CA THR A 269 12.40 11.27 19.82
C THR A 269 12.92 12.62 19.29
N GLY A 270 12.57 12.97 18.04
CA GLY A 270 13.00 14.20 17.40
C GLY A 270 14.46 14.21 17.01
N ARG A 271 15.01 13.02 16.78
CA ARG A 271 16.41 12.78 16.44
C ARG A 271 16.61 12.39 14.98
N MET A 272 15.53 12.10 14.23
CA MET A 272 15.65 11.61 12.86
C MET A 272 16.60 12.46 12.02
N PRO A 273 17.59 11.82 11.38
CA PRO A 273 18.53 12.50 10.54
C PRO A 273 17.87 12.86 9.20
N GLY A 274 18.30 13.97 8.62
CA GLY A 274 17.78 14.46 7.35
C GLY A 274 16.70 15.53 7.51
N GLY A 275 16.74 16.55 6.67
CA GLY A 275 15.85 17.71 6.75
C GLY A 275 14.49 17.53 6.08
N TYR A 276 13.93 16.32 6.05
CA TYR A 276 12.73 15.99 5.27
C TYR A 276 11.43 16.01 6.10
N GLU A 277 11.34 16.90 7.09
CA GLU A 277 10.09 17.16 7.85
C GLU A 277 9.40 15.91 8.41
N GLY A 278 10.15 14.88 8.80
CA GLY A 278 9.56 13.63 9.27
C GLY A 278 9.53 12.50 8.25
N VAL A 279 10.05 12.68 7.05
CA VAL A 279 10.39 11.56 6.17
C VAL A 279 11.84 11.14 6.47
N SER A 280 12.11 9.83 6.57
CA SER A 280 13.50 9.37 6.75
C SER A 280 14.33 9.62 5.49
N TYR A 281 15.65 9.83 5.63
CA TYR A 281 16.56 9.92 4.48
C TYR A 281 16.44 8.70 3.55
N TRP A 282 16.23 7.50 4.12
CA TRP A 282 16.06 6.25 3.39
C TRP A 282 14.74 6.19 2.61
N SER A 283 13.64 6.64 3.22
CA SER A 283 12.35 6.73 2.55
C SER A 283 12.42 7.62 1.32
N GLU A 284 13.02 8.81 1.44
CA GLU A 284 13.08 9.79 0.35
C GLU A 284 14.09 9.44 -0.75
N ASN A 285 15.28 8.92 -0.40
CA ASN A 285 16.37 8.74 -1.37
C ASN A 285 16.56 7.29 -1.85
N TYR A 286 15.89 6.31 -1.24
CA TYR A 286 16.03 4.89 -1.59
C TYR A 286 14.68 4.26 -1.88
N PHE A 287 13.78 4.23 -0.91
CA PHE A 287 12.49 3.55 -1.06
C PHE A 287 11.61 4.18 -2.13
N LYS A 288 11.58 5.51 -2.23
CA LYS A 288 10.78 6.25 -3.22
C LYS A 288 11.01 5.83 -4.68
N GLU A 289 12.24 5.47 -5.03
CA GLU A 289 12.63 5.03 -6.38
C GLU A 289 12.50 3.50 -6.58
N HIS A 290 12.30 2.75 -5.49
CA HIS A 290 12.28 1.30 -5.44
C HIS A 290 11.11 0.76 -4.61
N SER A 291 9.95 1.42 -4.69
CA SER A 291 8.76 1.09 -3.89
C SER A 291 8.13 -0.26 -4.22
N ASP A 292 8.66 -0.93 -5.24
CA ASP A 292 8.30 -2.30 -5.61
C ASP A 292 8.97 -3.36 -4.74
N ASP A 293 9.95 -2.98 -3.91
CA ASP A 293 10.62 -3.87 -2.96
C ASP A 293 9.65 -4.52 -1.96
N SER A 294 10.02 -5.69 -1.45
CA SER A 294 9.16 -6.43 -0.51
C SER A 294 9.13 -5.74 0.85
N LEU A 295 7.95 -5.54 1.42
CA LEU A 295 7.85 -5.08 2.81
C LEU A 295 8.40 -6.10 3.80
N ILE A 296 8.31 -7.41 3.51
CA ILE A 296 8.53 -8.46 4.52
C ILE A 296 9.80 -9.28 4.34
N TYR A 297 10.39 -9.29 3.14
CA TYR A 297 11.66 -9.96 2.86
C TYR A 297 12.78 -8.94 2.92
N TRP A 298 13.74 -9.15 3.82
CA TRP A 298 14.75 -8.14 4.12
C TRP A 298 15.99 -8.31 3.24
N ASN A 299 16.29 -7.35 2.37
CA ASN A 299 17.38 -7.49 1.40
C ASN A 299 18.76 -7.14 1.98
N TYR A 300 19.15 -7.87 3.03
CA TYR A 300 20.39 -7.64 3.80
C TYR A 300 21.65 -7.53 2.93
N TYR A 301 21.81 -8.42 1.95
CA TYR A 301 23.00 -8.48 1.09
C TYR A 301 22.92 -7.57 -0.14
N SER A 302 21.91 -6.70 -0.20
CA SER A 302 21.65 -5.80 -1.30
C SER A 302 21.60 -6.51 -2.67
N GLU A 303 20.90 -7.66 -2.69
CA GLU A 303 20.77 -8.50 -3.89
C GLU A 303 20.03 -7.74 -5.00
N GLY A 304 20.34 -8.07 -6.25
CA GLY A 304 19.68 -7.46 -7.41
C GLY A 304 19.98 -5.97 -7.61
N ASN A 305 21.05 -5.44 -7.01
CA ASN A 305 21.37 -4.00 -6.96
C ASN A 305 20.31 -3.16 -6.23
N ARG A 306 19.59 -3.76 -5.28
CA ARG A 306 18.68 -3.05 -4.38
C ARG A 306 19.37 -2.91 -3.04
N ASP A 307 19.65 -1.69 -2.63
CA ASP A 307 20.31 -1.40 -1.37
C ASP A 307 19.38 -1.68 -0.18
N VAL A 308 19.88 -2.25 0.91
CA VAL A 308 19.07 -2.55 2.13
C VAL A 308 18.38 -1.32 2.73
N ARG A 309 18.86 -0.11 2.45
CA ARG A 309 18.20 1.14 2.86
C ARG A 309 16.81 1.31 2.24
N ILE A 310 16.50 0.60 1.15
CA ILE A 310 15.14 0.54 0.61
C ILE A 310 14.20 -0.10 1.64
N ASP A 311 14.59 -1.23 2.23
CA ASP A 311 13.79 -1.94 3.23
C ASP A 311 13.50 -1.06 4.46
N TYR A 312 14.53 -0.40 5.01
CA TYR A 312 14.36 0.54 6.13
C TYR A 312 13.37 1.66 5.83
N GLY A 313 13.47 2.25 4.63
CA GLY A 313 12.61 3.35 4.21
C GLY A 313 11.14 2.93 4.09
N GLY A 314 10.87 1.72 3.57
CA GLY A 314 9.52 1.16 3.45
C GLY A 314 8.95 0.73 4.80
N ALA A 315 9.74 0.03 5.61
CA ALA A 315 9.39 -0.40 6.97
C ALA A 315 8.98 0.78 7.85
N TYR A 316 9.79 1.85 7.87
CA TYR A 316 9.49 3.08 8.59
C TYR A 316 8.13 3.66 8.20
N LEU A 317 7.87 3.82 6.89
CA LEU A 317 6.62 4.39 6.39
C LEU A 317 5.41 3.52 6.73
N PHE A 318 5.58 2.20 6.78
CA PHE A 318 4.51 1.30 7.22
C PHE A 318 4.21 1.46 8.71
N VAL A 319 5.23 1.47 9.57
CA VAL A 319 5.07 1.69 11.02
C VAL A 319 4.47 3.07 11.30
N PHE A 320 4.89 4.09 10.56
CA PHE A 320 4.31 5.43 10.64
C PHE A 320 2.82 5.43 10.30
N TYR A 321 2.44 4.73 9.23
CA TYR A 321 1.04 4.59 8.84
C TYR A 321 0.23 3.82 9.90
N VAL A 322 0.79 2.76 10.49
CA VAL A 322 0.18 2.06 11.65
C VAL A 322 -0.08 3.04 12.81
N TYR A 323 0.92 3.84 13.16
CA TYR A 323 0.81 4.87 14.20
C TYR A 323 -0.32 5.87 13.91
N GLU A 324 -0.41 6.42 12.70
CA GLU A 324 -1.42 7.43 12.39
C GLU A 324 -2.84 6.84 12.31
N GLN A 325 -2.99 5.62 11.78
CA GLN A 325 -4.32 5.02 11.56
C GLN A 325 -4.95 4.44 12.84
N PHE A 326 -4.13 4.00 13.81
CA PHE A 326 -4.62 3.42 15.06
C PHE A 326 -4.34 4.29 16.30
N GLY A 327 -3.43 5.26 16.21
CA GLY A 327 -3.02 6.15 17.30
C GLY A 327 -1.79 5.68 18.08
N PRO A 328 -1.22 6.54 18.96
CA PRO A 328 0.08 6.32 19.61
C PRO A 328 0.19 5.02 20.41
N ASP A 329 -0.86 4.63 21.13
CA ASP A 329 -0.83 3.46 22.02
C ASP A 329 -0.68 2.13 21.25
N ILE A 330 -0.90 2.12 19.94
CA ILE A 330 -0.88 0.89 19.14
C ILE A 330 0.52 0.28 19.03
N ILE A 331 1.55 1.12 18.94
CA ILE A 331 2.93 0.68 18.76
C ILE A 331 3.35 -0.12 19.98
N ARG A 332 3.06 0.40 21.17
CA ARG A 332 3.29 -0.29 22.44
C ARG A 332 2.55 -1.63 22.48
N LYS A 333 1.28 -1.63 22.04
CA LYS A 333 0.48 -2.85 22.01
C LYS A 333 1.11 -3.92 21.12
N PHE A 334 1.59 -3.55 19.93
CA PHE A 334 2.20 -4.49 18.99
C PHE A 334 3.56 -5.00 19.48
N VAL A 335 4.42 -4.11 20.00
CA VAL A 335 5.72 -4.50 20.60
C VAL A 335 5.55 -5.46 21.80
N ASN A 336 4.44 -5.37 22.53
CA ASN A 336 4.12 -6.27 23.65
C ASN A 336 3.42 -7.57 23.23
N ASP A 337 3.08 -7.76 21.96
CA ASP A 337 2.38 -8.94 21.45
C ASP A 337 3.36 -9.86 20.74
N THR A 338 3.75 -10.96 21.38
CA THR A 338 4.75 -11.91 20.84
C THR A 338 4.25 -12.75 19.65
N ARG A 339 3.13 -12.36 19.05
CA ARG A 339 2.62 -12.95 17.80
C ARG A 339 3.10 -12.08 16.64
N PRO A 340 3.23 -12.62 15.42
CA PRO A 340 3.59 -11.80 14.27
C PRO A 340 2.66 -10.59 14.14
N VAL A 341 3.22 -9.38 13.95
CA VAL A 341 2.46 -8.12 13.91
C VAL A 341 1.25 -8.16 12.96
N GLN A 342 1.28 -8.99 11.91
CA GLN A 342 0.16 -9.18 10.99
C GLN A 342 -1.11 -9.68 11.70
N GLU A 343 -0.96 -10.56 12.69
CA GLU A 343 -2.09 -11.05 13.50
C GLU A 343 -2.62 -9.93 14.40
N SER A 344 -1.74 -9.14 15.00
CA SER A 344 -2.08 -7.99 15.83
C SER A 344 -2.85 -6.93 15.03
N ILE A 345 -2.43 -6.65 13.79
CA ILE A 345 -3.14 -5.76 12.86
C ILE A 345 -4.51 -6.33 12.46
N ASN A 346 -4.60 -7.63 12.18
CA ASN A 346 -5.88 -8.28 11.87
C ASN A 346 -6.87 -8.18 13.04
N ASP A 347 -6.40 -8.30 14.28
CA ASP A 347 -7.24 -8.15 15.47
C ASP A 347 -7.82 -6.72 15.58
N GLU A 348 -7.04 -5.67 15.25
CA GLU A 348 -7.54 -4.27 15.23
C GLU A 348 -8.57 -4.02 14.12
N LEU A 349 -8.45 -4.72 13.01
CA LEU A 349 -9.29 -4.53 11.83
C LEU A 349 -10.57 -5.39 11.85
N LYS A 350 -10.64 -6.35 12.77
CA LYS A 350 -11.71 -7.34 12.86
C LYS A 350 -13.11 -6.73 12.94
N ASP A 351 -13.28 -5.68 13.72
CA ASP A 351 -14.57 -5.00 13.89
C ASP A 351 -15.01 -4.24 12.62
N LYS A 352 -14.06 -3.89 11.75
CA LYS A 352 -14.31 -3.29 10.43
C LYS A 352 -14.56 -4.35 9.36
N GLY A 353 -14.31 -5.63 9.64
CA GLY A 353 -14.34 -6.70 8.63
C GLY A 353 -13.25 -6.52 7.57
N GLU A 354 -12.13 -5.93 7.98
CA GLU A 354 -10.94 -5.70 7.16
C GLU A 354 -9.83 -6.66 7.57
N THR A 355 -8.89 -6.92 6.66
CA THR A 355 -7.70 -7.74 6.90
C THR A 355 -6.42 -6.93 6.78
N PHE A 356 -5.28 -7.54 7.13
CA PHE A 356 -3.96 -6.99 6.86
C PHE A 356 -3.81 -6.60 5.39
N ASN A 357 -4.29 -7.42 4.44
CA ASN A 357 -4.23 -7.08 3.02
C ASN A 357 -4.99 -5.79 2.70
N ASP A 358 -6.19 -5.59 3.26
CA ASP A 358 -6.94 -4.34 3.09
C ASP A 358 -6.13 -3.14 3.62
N PHE A 359 -5.50 -3.29 4.79
CA PHE A 359 -4.64 -2.26 5.38
C PHE A 359 -3.39 -1.96 4.55
N PHE A 360 -2.75 -3.01 4.04
CA PHE A 360 -1.59 -2.94 3.15
C PHE A 360 -1.93 -2.22 1.83
N TYR A 361 -3.09 -2.49 1.24
CA TYR A 361 -3.55 -1.76 0.04
C TYR A 361 -3.85 -0.29 0.34
N ASN A 362 -4.44 0.01 1.49
CA ASN A 362 -4.70 1.39 1.90
C ASN A 362 -3.39 2.17 2.12
N TRP A 363 -2.41 1.55 2.78
CA TRP A 363 -1.06 2.12 2.91
C TRP A 363 -0.45 2.43 1.54
N HIS A 364 -0.59 1.52 0.58
CA HIS A 364 -0.11 1.79 -0.78
C HIS A 364 -0.81 2.98 -1.44
N VAL A 365 -2.13 3.08 -1.29
CA VAL A 365 -2.87 4.24 -1.80
C VAL A 365 -2.35 5.52 -1.13
N ALA A 366 -2.10 5.49 0.18
CA ALA A 366 -1.50 6.61 0.91
C ALA A 366 -0.14 7.01 0.33
N LEU A 367 0.74 6.04 0.06
CA LEU A 367 2.03 6.27 -0.61
C LEU A 367 1.87 6.83 -2.04
N LEU A 368 0.77 6.56 -2.75
CA LEU A 368 0.60 7.01 -4.13
C LEU A 368 0.06 8.43 -4.26
N ILE A 369 -0.87 8.83 -3.39
CA ILE A 369 -1.62 10.07 -3.59
C ILE A 369 -1.47 11.06 -2.44
N ASP A 370 -1.15 10.57 -1.25
CA ASP A 370 -1.03 11.33 -0.01
C ASP A 370 -2.16 12.35 0.21
N ARG A 371 -3.39 11.82 0.31
CA ARG A 371 -4.64 12.56 0.47
C ARG A 371 -5.33 12.18 1.78
N PRO A 372 -4.83 12.65 2.94
CA PRO A 372 -5.47 12.40 4.24
C PRO A 372 -6.87 13.04 4.35
N ASP A 373 -7.25 13.94 3.45
CA ASP A 373 -8.61 14.50 3.38
C ASP A 373 -9.64 13.52 2.77
N LEU A 374 -9.18 12.41 2.16
CA LEU A 374 -10.01 11.37 1.57
C LEU A 374 -10.14 10.16 2.49
N ALA A 375 -11.22 9.39 2.32
CA ALA A 375 -11.47 8.13 3.01
C ALA A 375 -11.28 8.18 4.55
N ASN A 376 -11.58 9.33 5.19
CA ASN A 376 -11.35 9.58 6.62
C ASN A 376 -9.88 9.44 7.06
N GLY A 377 -8.91 9.84 6.23
CA GLY A 377 -7.49 9.78 6.56
C GLY A 377 -6.76 8.55 6.05
N THR A 378 -7.48 7.54 5.56
CA THR A 378 -6.89 6.27 5.13
C THR A 378 -6.01 6.37 3.88
N PHE A 379 -6.12 7.43 3.08
CA PHE A 379 -5.39 7.56 1.81
C PHE A 379 -4.28 8.60 1.84
N GLY A 380 -3.71 8.88 3.01
CA GLY A 380 -2.51 9.71 3.13
C GLY A 380 -1.95 9.73 4.53
N PHE A 381 -0.91 10.53 4.70
CA PHE A 381 -0.27 10.80 5.98
C PHE A 381 -0.71 12.16 6.52
N THR A 382 -0.82 12.31 7.83
CA THR A 382 -1.24 13.58 8.45
C THR A 382 -0.08 14.44 8.95
N ASP A 383 0.97 13.80 9.47
CA ASP A 383 2.12 14.44 10.09
C ASP A 383 3.33 14.56 9.15
N ILE A 384 3.32 13.84 8.02
CA ILE A 384 4.37 13.88 6.98
C ILE A 384 3.75 14.05 5.59
N THR A 385 4.56 14.41 4.60
CA THR A 385 4.15 14.42 3.19
C THR A 385 5.07 13.51 2.39
N PHE A 386 4.50 12.48 1.76
CA PHE A 386 5.28 11.49 1.02
C PHE A 386 4.47 10.86 -0.12
N THR A 387 5.03 10.86 -1.32
CA THR A 387 4.49 10.13 -2.46
C THR A 387 5.58 9.36 -3.20
N ILE A 388 5.26 8.16 -3.67
CA ILE A 388 6.10 7.39 -4.61
C ILE A 388 5.76 7.77 -6.05
N GLU A 389 6.74 7.69 -6.94
CA GLU A 389 6.54 8.03 -8.35
C GLU A 389 6.17 6.78 -9.16
N PRO A 390 4.99 6.76 -9.82
CA PRO A 390 4.61 5.64 -10.66
C PRO A 390 5.42 5.62 -11.96
N VAL A 391 5.66 4.44 -12.52
CA VAL A 391 6.19 4.34 -13.89
C VAL A 391 5.13 4.89 -14.85
N THR A 392 5.41 6.01 -15.50
CA THR A 392 4.47 6.62 -16.44
C THR A 392 4.52 5.92 -17.80
N ILE A 393 3.40 5.35 -18.20
CA ILE A 393 3.24 4.73 -19.51
C ILE A 393 2.43 5.68 -20.41
N THR A 394 3.11 6.25 -21.40
CA THR A 394 2.49 7.03 -22.48
C THR A 394 2.28 6.14 -23.70
N TYR A 395 1.07 6.16 -24.28
CA TYR A 395 0.61 5.19 -25.29
C TYR A 395 1.63 4.75 -26.37
N THR A 396 1.89 3.45 -26.37
CA THR A 396 2.03 2.53 -27.53
C THR A 396 1.68 1.14 -26.98
N GLU A 397 1.31 0.15 -27.81
CA GLU A 397 1.01 -1.22 -27.31
C GLU A 397 2.15 -1.74 -26.41
N ILE A 398 1.96 -1.71 -25.09
CA ILE A 398 2.93 -2.26 -24.14
C ILE A 398 2.44 -3.64 -23.74
N SER A 399 3.26 -4.61 -24.07
CA SER A 399 3.25 -5.95 -23.51
C SER A 399 4.55 -6.09 -22.72
N SER A 400 4.48 -5.89 -21.40
CA SER A 400 5.62 -6.06 -20.50
C SER A 400 5.36 -7.22 -19.55
N THR A 401 6.34 -8.10 -19.42
CA THR A 401 6.40 -8.99 -18.26
C THR A 401 6.97 -8.19 -17.11
N ILE A 402 6.23 -8.16 -16.01
CA ILE A 402 6.61 -7.49 -14.77
C ILE A 402 6.75 -8.59 -13.72
N ASP A 403 7.84 -8.54 -12.96
CA ASP A 403 8.00 -9.35 -11.77
C ASP A 403 7.48 -8.55 -10.58
N VAL A 404 6.35 -8.98 -10.02
CA VAL A 404 5.71 -8.34 -8.87
C VAL A 404 6.23 -9.00 -7.60
N PRO A 405 6.97 -8.29 -6.74
CA PRO A 405 7.49 -8.86 -5.51
C PRO A 405 6.38 -9.20 -4.50
N TYR A 406 6.61 -10.25 -3.71
CA TYR A 406 5.67 -10.67 -2.69
C TYR A 406 5.62 -9.63 -1.56
N TYR A 407 4.42 -9.11 -1.28
CA TYR A 407 4.20 -7.91 -0.47
C TYR A 407 5.11 -6.73 -0.83
N GLY A 408 5.45 -6.60 -2.11
CA GLY A 408 5.88 -5.37 -2.75
C GLY A 408 4.83 -4.92 -3.77
N PHE A 409 5.00 -3.72 -4.32
CA PHE A 409 4.02 -3.13 -5.21
C PHE A 409 4.60 -2.62 -6.52
N TYR A 410 4.15 -3.19 -7.62
CA TYR A 410 4.46 -2.62 -8.93
C TYR A 410 3.39 -1.62 -9.34
N THR A 411 3.75 -0.34 -9.45
CA THR A 411 2.83 0.73 -9.85
C THR A 411 3.16 1.31 -11.22
N PHE A 412 2.13 1.52 -12.02
CA PHE A 412 2.23 2.30 -13.26
C PHE A 412 1.05 3.26 -13.43
N GLU A 413 1.32 4.36 -14.10
CA GLU A 413 0.34 5.36 -14.48
C GLU A 413 -0.02 5.21 -15.96
N ILE A 414 -1.31 5.32 -16.27
CA ILE A 414 -1.79 5.39 -17.65
C ILE A 414 -2.59 6.68 -17.87
N ASN A 415 -2.11 7.48 -18.82
CA ASN A 415 -2.76 8.70 -19.27
C ASN A 415 -3.67 8.43 -20.46
N LEU A 416 -4.98 8.70 -20.36
CA LEU A 416 -6.00 8.39 -21.37
C LEU A 416 -6.24 9.56 -22.34
N LEU A 417 -6.04 9.33 -23.64
CA LEU A 417 -6.20 10.35 -24.71
C LEU A 417 -7.62 10.44 -25.27
N ASN A 418 -8.65 10.16 -24.45
CA ASN A 418 -10.09 10.03 -24.79
C ASN A 418 -10.55 8.66 -25.35
N ARG A 419 -9.86 7.56 -25.05
CA ARG A 419 -10.18 6.22 -25.57
C ARG A 419 -10.40 5.22 -24.44
N PHE A 420 -11.14 4.14 -24.74
CA PHE A 420 -11.29 3.02 -23.82
C PHE A 420 -10.04 2.16 -23.88
N MET A 421 -9.72 1.52 -22.76
CA MET A 421 -8.49 0.75 -22.65
C MET A 421 -8.75 -0.47 -21.77
N ASP A 422 -8.43 -1.64 -22.29
CA ASP A 422 -8.40 -2.88 -21.53
C ASP A 422 -6.98 -3.10 -20.99
N VAL A 423 -6.82 -3.22 -19.68
CA VAL A 423 -5.58 -3.74 -19.09
C VAL A 423 -5.75 -5.23 -18.89
N ARG A 424 -5.11 -6.04 -19.73
CA ARG A 424 -5.10 -7.49 -19.59
C ARG A 424 -3.86 -7.91 -18.82
N ILE A 425 -4.08 -8.56 -17.69
CA ILE A 425 -2.99 -9.14 -16.90
C ILE A 425 -3.06 -10.64 -17.00
N ASN A 426 -2.02 -11.24 -17.58
CA ASN A 426 -1.87 -12.68 -17.68
C ASN A 426 -0.98 -13.22 -16.55
N ASN A 427 -1.64 -13.79 -15.55
CA ASN A 427 -1.05 -14.42 -14.37
C ASN A 427 -1.07 -15.94 -14.54
N LYS A 428 -0.14 -16.47 -15.35
CA LYS A 428 -0.11 -17.91 -15.72
C LYS A 428 0.04 -18.83 -14.52
N ASP A 429 0.78 -18.38 -13.51
CA ASP A 429 1.04 -19.13 -12.29
C ASP A 429 -0.11 -19.07 -11.29
N LYS A 430 -1.17 -18.29 -11.61
CA LYS A 430 -2.38 -18.11 -10.79
C LYS A 430 -2.07 -17.71 -9.35
N LYS A 431 -0.99 -16.92 -9.17
CA LYS A 431 -0.65 -16.30 -7.90
C LYS A 431 -1.79 -15.39 -7.45
N ARG A 432 -1.99 -15.20 -6.16
CA ARG A 432 -3.01 -14.26 -5.69
C ARG A 432 -2.47 -12.84 -5.85
N LEU A 433 -3.19 -12.02 -6.61
CA LEU A 433 -2.80 -10.65 -6.87
C LEU A 433 -3.79 -9.70 -6.22
N GLY A 434 -3.27 -8.75 -5.44
CA GLY A 434 -3.97 -7.53 -5.05
C GLY A 434 -3.91 -6.53 -6.18
N ILE A 435 -5.05 -5.90 -6.47
CA ILE A 435 -5.18 -4.90 -7.52
C ILE A 435 -5.79 -3.65 -6.89
N VAL A 436 -5.08 -2.54 -7.08
CA VAL A 436 -5.56 -1.20 -6.74
C VAL A 436 -5.64 -0.39 -8.03
N THR A 437 -6.79 0.21 -8.28
CA THR A 437 -7.01 1.10 -9.43
C THR A 437 -7.61 2.41 -8.94
N LEU A 438 -6.95 3.52 -9.22
CA LEU A 438 -7.40 4.87 -8.89
C LEU A 438 -7.71 5.62 -10.18
N TYR A 439 -8.90 6.20 -10.27
CA TYR A 439 -9.38 6.87 -11.47
C TYR A 439 -9.41 8.38 -11.25
N PHE A 440 -8.71 9.14 -12.10
CA PHE A 440 -8.59 10.59 -11.98
C PHE A 440 -9.20 11.30 -13.18
N SER A 441 -9.75 12.49 -12.92
CA SER A 441 -10.20 13.43 -13.93
C SER A 441 -9.03 14.13 -14.62
N LYS A 442 -9.34 15.03 -15.58
CA LYS A 442 -8.33 15.83 -16.29
C LYS A 442 -7.56 16.79 -15.38
N ASP A 443 -8.19 17.24 -14.30
CA ASP A 443 -7.64 18.15 -13.30
C ASP A 443 -7.08 17.42 -12.07
N ASP A 444 -6.70 16.14 -12.24
CA ASP A 444 -6.09 15.29 -11.21
C ASP A 444 -6.95 15.10 -9.95
N THR A 445 -8.28 15.25 -10.07
CA THR A 445 -9.21 14.93 -8.99
C THR A 445 -9.52 13.43 -9.04
N LEU A 446 -9.38 12.73 -7.90
CA LEU A 446 -9.80 11.34 -7.76
C LEU A 446 -11.33 11.25 -7.92
N ILE A 447 -11.78 10.51 -8.93
CA ILE A 447 -13.19 10.28 -9.26
C ILE A 447 -13.72 9.04 -8.56
N ASP A 448 -12.99 7.93 -8.67
CA ASP A 448 -13.38 6.62 -8.15
C ASP A 448 -12.13 5.79 -7.85
N TYR A 449 -12.30 4.69 -7.12
CA TYR A 449 -11.25 3.70 -6.91
C TYR A 449 -11.80 2.29 -6.75
N GLU A 450 -10.98 1.30 -7.08
CA GLU A 450 -11.30 -0.11 -6.90
C GLU A 450 -10.12 -0.84 -6.28
N ILE A 451 -10.40 -1.63 -5.24
CA ILE A 451 -9.43 -2.49 -4.55
C ILE A 451 -10.02 -3.89 -4.49
N TYR A 452 -9.33 -4.88 -5.04
CA TYR A 452 -9.79 -6.26 -5.01
C TYR A 452 -8.63 -7.25 -5.22
N GLU A 453 -8.86 -8.49 -4.79
CA GLU A 453 -7.94 -9.60 -5.03
C GLU A 453 -8.45 -10.54 -6.11
N THR A 454 -7.52 -11.16 -6.86
CA THR A 454 -7.88 -12.15 -7.86
C THR A 454 -6.79 -13.20 -8.08
N THR A 455 -7.21 -14.41 -8.43
CA THR A 455 -6.36 -15.48 -9.01
C THR A 455 -6.71 -15.73 -10.47
N LYS A 456 -7.58 -14.90 -11.06
CA LYS A 456 -7.99 -15.03 -12.46
C LYS A 456 -6.79 -14.75 -13.37
N GLU A 457 -6.78 -15.49 -14.46
CA GLU A 457 -5.77 -15.37 -15.50
C GLU A 457 -5.90 -14.08 -16.32
N GLN A 458 -7.07 -13.41 -16.32
CA GLN A 458 -7.31 -12.14 -17.04
C GLN A 458 -8.42 -11.31 -16.36
N PHE A 459 -8.33 -9.97 -16.41
CA PHE A 459 -9.38 -9.02 -16.05
C PHE A 459 -9.30 -7.76 -16.93
N TYR A 460 -10.28 -6.84 -16.79
CA TYR A 460 -10.51 -5.69 -17.68
C TYR A 460 -10.93 -4.47 -16.85
N VAL A 461 -10.45 -3.28 -17.22
CA VAL A 461 -10.81 -1.99 -16.60
C VAL A 461 -11.53 -1.15 -17.66
N GLU A 462 -12.76 -0.70 -17.42
CA GLU A 462 -13.49 0.16 -18.37
C GLU A 462 -13.66 1.58 -17.77
N PRO A 463 -12.80 2.55 -18.11
CA PRO A 463 -12.88 3.90 -17.54
C PRO A 463 -14.15 4.64 -17.98
N GLU A 464 -14.77 5.38 -17.05
CA GLU A 464 -15.90 6.26 -17.34
C GLU A 464 -15.46 7.49 -18.18
N LYS A 465 -16.40 8.16 -18.85
CA LYS A 465 -16.12 9.29 -19.77
C LYS A 465 -15.32 10.44 -19.13
N GLU A 466 -15.35 10.58 -17.81
CA GLU A 466 -14.68 11.65 -17.06
C GLU A 466 -13.24 11.31 -16.67
N VAL A 467 -12.88 10.02 -16.71
CA VAL A 467 -11.53 9.54 -16.36
C VAL A 467 -10.53 9.91 -17.45
N ARG A 468 -9.41 10.50 -17.05
CA ARG A 468 -8.29 10.87 -17.93
C ARG A 468 -6.96 10.30 -17.48
N LYS A 469 -6.85 9.84 -16.24
CA LYS A 469 -5.66 9.18 -15.72
C LYS A 469 -6.05 8.02 -14.83
N ILE A 470 -5.33 6.91 -14.93
CA ILE A 470 -5.49 5.74 -14.08
C ILE A 470 -4.14 5.47 -13.41
N LEU A 471 -4.13 5.40 -12.09
CA LEU A 471 -3.01 4.79 -11.36
C LEU A 471 -3.38 3.33 -11.08
N PHE A 472 -2.49 2.44 -11.48
CA PHE A 472 -2.70 1.02 -11.38
C PHE A 472 -1.57 0.38 -10.58
N CYS A 473 -1.92 -0.45 -9.60
CA CYS A 473 -0.95 -1.15 -8.76
C CYS A 473 -1.27 -2.65 -8.66
N LEU A 474 -0.20 -3.44 -8.66
CA LEU A 474 -0.19 -4.88 -8.48
C LEU A 474 0.65 -5.27 -7.27
N ALA A 475 0.09 -6.14 -6.44
CA ALA A 475 0.80 -6.77 -5.33
C ALA A 475 0.66 -8.29 -5.41
N TYR A 476 1.75 -9.04 -5.23
CA TYR A 476 1.67 -10.47 -5.00
C TYR A 476 1.47 -10.71 -3.49
N VAL A 477 0.31 -11.24 -3.10
CA VAL A 477 -0.07 -11.41 -1.69
C VAL A 477 -0.51 -12.84 -1.38
N ASP A 478 -0.70 -13.12 -0.10
CA ASP A 478 -1.30 -14.36 0.39
C ASP A 478 -2.80 -14.20 0.71
N GLU A 479 -3.44 -15.30 1.09
CA GLU A 479 -4.88 -15.35 1.30
C GLU A 479 -5.38 -14.50 2.46
N ASP A 480 -4.66 -14.50 3.58
CA ASP A 480 -5.08 -13.81 4.80
C ASP A 480 -4.12 -12.67 5.17
N TYR A 481 -2.83 -12.98 5.29
CA TYR A 481 -1.77 -12.04 5.70
C TYR A 481 -0.38 -12.57 5.29
N PRO A 482 0.68 -11.74 5.33
CA PRO A 482 2.00 -12.16 4.86
C PRO A 482 2.57 -13.29 5.69
N THR A 483 3.08 -14.32 5.02
CA THR A 483 3.88 -15.39 5.64
C THR A 483 5.22 -15.44 4.94
N VAL A 484 6.31 -15.38 5.71
CA VAL A 484 7.64 -15.60 5.15
C VAL A 484 7.82 -17.08 4.85
N TYR A 485 8.16 -17.38 3.60
CA TYR A 485 8.51 -18.72 3.14
C TYR A 485 10.03 -18.90 3.11
N GLY A 486 10.55 -19.78 3.96
CA GLY A 486 11.98 -20.13 3.95
C GLY A 486 12.85 -19.06 4.58
N ASP A 487 13.92 -18.68 3.86
CA ASP A 487 14.87 -17.65 4.30
C ASP A 487 14.17 -16.26 4.23
N PRO A 488 14.07 -15.49 5.34
CA PRO A 488 13.47 -14.15 5.36
C PRO A 488 14.28 -13.09 4.62
N PHE A 489 15.46 -13.43 4.09
CA PHE A 489 16.36 -12.48 3.45
C PHE A 489 16.32 -12.53 1.92
N GLY A 490 16.70 -11.40 1.30
CA GLY A 490 16.78 -11.22 -0.15
C GLY A 490 15.51 -10.63 -0.74
N LEU A 491 15.29 -10.80 -2.05
CA LEU A 491 14.16 -10.18 -2.77
C LEU A 491 12.81 -10.89 -2.58
N GLY A 492 12.81 -12.03 -1.87
CA GLY A 492 11.63 -12.87 -1.72
C GLY A 492 11.13 -13.50 -3.03
N PRO A 493 10.00 -14.22 -2.98
CA PRO A 493 9.36 -14.77 -4.16
C PRO A 493 8.69 -13.65 -4.98
N GLN A 494 8.62 -13.86 -6.29
CA GLN A 494 8.00 -12.91 -7.22
C GLN A 494 6.92 -13.61 -8.06
N ALA A 495 5.93 -12.84 -8.51
CA ALA A 495 4.96 -13.27 -9.50
C ALA A 495 5.25 -12.59 -10.84
N SER A 496 5.66 -13.37 -11.83
CA SER A 496 5.82 -12.87 -13.19
C SER A 496 4.46 -12.73 -13.86
N VAL A 497 4.03 -11.51 -14.11
CA VAL A 497 2.74 -11.18 -14.74
C VAL A 497 2.98 -10.45 -16.05
N LEU A 498 2.32 -10.90 -17.10
CA LEU A 498 2.32 -10.16 -18.37
C LEU A 498 1.20 -9.14 -18.32
N VAL A 499 1.55 -7.85 -18.39
CA VAL A 499 0.59 -6.74 -18.48
C VAL A 499 0.55 -6.26 -19.92
N GLU A 500 -0.65 -6.31 -20.51
CA GLU A 500 -0.94 -5.83 -21.85
C GLU A 500 -1.96 -4.69 -21.75
N THR A 501 -1.60 -3.50 -22.20
CA THR A 501 -2.56 -2.40 -22.36
C THR A 501 -3.10 -2.41 -23.79
N LEU A 502 -4.37 -2.74 -23.95
CA LEU A 502 -5.05 -2.81 -25.24
C LEU A 502 -6.02 -1.64 -25.35
N GLU A 503 -5.65 -0.66 -26.16
CA GLU A 503 -6.56 0.42 -26.49
C GLU A 503 -7.65 -0.08 -27.43
N HIS A 504 -8.89 0.33 -27.15
CA HIS A 504 -10.02 0.04 -28.01
C HIS A 504 -11.03 1.18 -28.12
N PHE A 505 -11.80 1.12 -29.18
CA PHE A 505 -12.99 1.93 -29.40
C PHE A 505 -14.22 1.09 -29.08
N LYS A 506 -15.11 1.59 -28.22
CA LYS A 506 -16.36 0.92 -27.84
C LYS A 506 -17.56 1.73 -28.30
N LEU A 507 -18.36 1.16 -29.20
CA LEU A 507 -19.65 1.69 -29.63
C LEU A 507 -20.77 0.98 -28.87
N ARG A 508 -21.49 1.72 -28.01
CA ARG A 508 -22.69 1.24 -27.32
C ARG A 508 -23.95 1.61 -28.09
N LEU A 509 -24.75 0.60 -28.44
CA LEU A 509 -26.08 0.76 -29.02
C LEU A 509 -27.12 0.62 -27.90
N ASP A 510 -27.72 1.75 -27.50
CA ASP A 510 -28.70 1.81 -26.42
C ASP A 510 -30.10 1.46 -26.95
N LYS A 511 -30.51 0.21 -26.71
CA LYS A 511 -31.82 -0.34 -27.09
C LYS A 511 -32.11 -0.29 -28.61
N PRO A 512 -31.24 -0.82 -29.48
CA PRO A 512 -31.59 -0.92 -30.89
C PRO A 512 -32.88 -1.74 -31.07
N ILE A 513 -33.82 -1.13 -31.79
CA ILE A 513 -35.10 -1.72 -32.17
C ILE A 513 -34.88 -2.31 -33.56
N ILE A 514 -34.80 -3.63 -33.68
CA ILE A 514 -34.79 -4.29 -34.99
C ILE A 514 -36.21 -4.67 -35.34
N SER A 515 -36.79 -3.99 -36.34
CA SER A 515 -38.17 -4.22 -36.76
C SER A 515 -38.23 -5.04 -38.06
N PHE A 516 -38.98 -6.14 -38.03
CA PHE A 516 -39.26 -7.04 -39.15
C PHE A 516 -40.73 -6.92 -39.54
N ASP A 517 -41.06 -6.32 -40.69
CA ASP A 517 -42.42 -6.24 -41.28
C ASP A 517 -43.58 -6.38 -40.26
N GLY A 518 -43.60 -5.50 -39.25
CA GLY A 518 -44.64 -5.43 -38.20
C GLY A 518 -44.32 -6.04 -36.81
N ARG A 519 -43.11 -6.55 -36.55
CA ARG A 519 -42.63 -6.96 -35.21
C ARG A 519 -41.31 -6.30 -34.86
N THR A 520 -41.10 -6.01 -33.58
CA THR A 520 -39.87 -5.38 -33.06
C THR A 520 -39.12 -6.36 -32.15
N LEU A 521 -37.83 -6.53 -32.38
CA LEU A 521 -36.86 -7.13 -31.46
C LEU A 521 -36.15 -5.98 -30.75
N LEU A 522 -36.35 -5.85 -29.44
CA LEU A 522 -35.49 -5.02 -28.62
C LEU A 522 -34.23 -5.82 -28.30
N ILE A 523 -33.09 -5.30 -28.72
CA ILE A 523 -31.79 -5.76 -28.20
C ILE A 523 -31.38 -4.72 -27.17
N SER A 524 -31.25 -5.12 -25.91
CA SER A 524 -30.67 -4.26 -24.87
C SER A 524 -29.17 -4.47 -24.80
N ASP A 525 -28.43 -3.38 -24.62
CA ASP A 525 -27.02 -3.37 -24.21
C ASP A 525 -26.05 -4.05 -25.19
N LEU A 526 -26.09 -3.66 -26.47
CA LEU A 526 -25.13 -4.15 -27.47
C LEU A 526 -23.90 -3.24 -27.54
N ASP A 527 -22.77 -3.75 -27.07
CA ASP A 527 -21.45 -3.12 -27.21
C ASP A 527 -20.65 -3.76 -28.38
N ILE A 528 -20.11 -2.91 -29.26
CA ILE A 528 -19.21 -3.27 -30.37
C ILE A 528 -17.82 -2.68 -30.05
N ILE A 529 -16.78 -3.51 -29.98
CA ILE A 529 -15.43 -3.12 -29.56
C ILE A 529 -14.44 -3.30 -30.72
N PHE A 530 -13.57 -2.31 -30.94
CA PHE A 530 -12.56 -2.28 -31.99
C PHE A 530 -11.18 -2.06 -31.36
N TYR A 531 -10.26 -3.00 -31.52
CA TYR A 531 -8.91 -2.93 -30.95
C TYR A 531 -7.88 -2.35 -31.95
N ASN A 532 -6.84 -1.67 -31.44
CA ASN A 532 -5.62 -1.22 -32.15
C ASN A 532 -5.84 -0.20 -33.31
N GLN A 533 -6.30 1.02 -33.02
CA GLN A 533 -6.47 2.07 -34.04
C GLN A 533 -5.73 3.38 -33.73
N THR A 534 -4.96 3.88 -34.70
CA THR A 534 -4.35 5.22 -34.74
C THR A 534 -5.26 6.17 -35.52
N GLU A 535 -6.03 7.00 -34.82
CA GLU A 535 -6.83 8.14 -35.34
C GLU A 535 -7.76 7.86 -36.52
N ILE A 536 -9.06 8.05 -36.29
CA ILE A 536 -10.06 8.17 -37.35
C ILE A 536 -9.91 9.60 -37.89
N ASN A 537 -9.32 9.76 -39.07
CA ASN A 537 -9.27 11.04 -39.78
C ASN A 537 -10.16 10.97 -41.02
N ASP A 538 -11.22 11.79 -41.03
CA ASP A 538 -12.07 12.08 -42.19
C ASP A 538 -11.24 12.74 -43.31
N ALA A 539 -11.30 12.15 -44.50
CA ALA A 539 -11.26 12.94 -45.72
C ALA A 539 -12.00 12.25 -46.89
N ASN A 540 -13.29 11.88 -46.73
CA ASN A 540 -14.27 11.40 -47.75
C ASN A 540 -14.89 9.98 -47.58
N GLY A 541 -14.73 9.27 -46.46
CA GLY A 541 -15.20 7.88 -46.26
C GLY A 541 -16.03 7.70 -44.98
N ALA A 542 -17.31 7.35 -45.11
CA ALA A 542 -18.20 7.14 -43.97
C ALA A 542 -18.10 5.69 -43.45
N ASP A 543 -17.80 5.52 -42.17
CA ASP A 543 -17.76 4.21 -41.50
C ASP A 543 -19.16 3.59 -41.41
N PHE A 544 -19.24 2.27 -41.60
CA PHE A 544 -20.50 1.54 -41.42
C PHE A 544 -20.35 0.21 -40.68
N VAL A 545 -21.35 -0.09 -39.84
CA VAL A 545 -21.56 -1.43 -39.27
C VAL A 545 -22.58 -2.11 -40.16
N THR A 546 -22.17 -3.21 -40.79
CA THR A 546 -23.04 -4.08 -41.56
C THR A 546 -23.70 -5.07 -40.61
N VAL A 547 -25.02 -5.02 -40.53
CA VAL A 547 -25.81 -6.05 -39.89
C VAL A 547 -26.13 -7.12 -40.92
N THR A 548 -25.62 -8.33 -40.73
CA THR A 548 -25.84 -9.48 -41.60
C THR A 548 -26.86 -10.41 -40.94
N LEU A 549 -27.95 -10.69 -41.64
CA LEU A 549 -28.98 -11.64 -41.22
C LEU A 549 -28.94 -12.86 -42.14
N SER A 550 -28.41 -14.00 -41.68
CA SER A 550 -28.21 -15.21 -42.49
C SER A 550 -29.12 -16.33 -42.05
N GLY A 551 -29.94 -16.88 -42.95
CA GLY A 551 -30.85 -17.98 -42.62
C GLY A 551 -31.16 -18.87 -43.81
N GLU A 552 -31.95 -19.91 -43.57
CA GLU A 552 -32.29 -20.93 -44.60
C GLU A 552 -32.97 -20.34 -45.85
N LYS A 553 -33.53 -19.13 -45.74
CA LYS A 553 -34.29 -18.44 -46.80
C LYS A 553 -33.50 -17.31 -47.48
N GLY A 554 -32.22 -17.12 -47.12
CA GLY A 554 -31.33 -16.13 -47.70
C GLY A 554 -30.52 -15.35 -46.66
N THR A 555 -29.54 -14.59 -47.14
CA THR A 555 -28.73 -13.65 -46.35
C THR A 555 -29.09 -12.22 -46.74
N TYR A 556 -29.22 -11.34 -45.75
CA TYR A 556 -29.56 -9.93 -45.91
C TYR A 556 -28.49 -9.06 -45.23
N TYR A 557 -28.14 -7.93 -45.85
CA TYR A 557 -27.10 -7.01 -45.37
C TYR A 557 -27.69 -5.62 -45.16
N TYR A 558 -27.34 -4.98 -44.04
CA TYR A 558 -27.81 -3.64 -43.70
C TYR A 558 -26.66 -2.79 -43.17
N ASN A 559 -26.26 -1.77 -43.94
CA ASN A 559 -25.16 -0.90 -43.57
C ASN A 559 -25.69 0.28 -42.75
N LEU A 560 -25.18 0.44 -41.53
CA LEU A 560 -25.48 1.56 -40.66
C LEU A 560 -24.38 2.60 -40.81
N THR A 561 -24.68 3.77 -41.38
CA THR A 561 -23.70 4.85 -41.58
C THR A 561 -23.56 5.70 -40.30
N PHE A 562 -22.32 5.95 -39.85
CA PHE A 562 -22.04 6.74 -38.65
C PHE A 562 -21.79 8.22 -38.94
N ASN A 563 -22.09 9.07 -37.95
CA ASN A 563 -21.69 10.47 -37.92
C ASN A 563 -21.06 10.77 -36.55
N GLU A 564 -19.82 11.26 -36.58
CA GLU A 564 -18.95 11.46 -35.42
C GLU A 564 -19.56 12.37 -34.34
N GLU A 565 -20.43 13.33 -34.65
CA GLU A 565 -20.89 14.30 -33.64
C GLU A 565 -21.81 13.72 -32.53
N LYS A 566 -22.23 12.46 -32.60
CA LYS A 566 -23.16 11.83 -31.63
C LYS A 566 -22.61 10.55 -31.00
N TYR A 567 -21.50 10.66 -30.27
CA TYR A 567 -20.90 9.59 -29.44
C TYR A 567 -21.70 9.25 -28.16
N ALA A 568 -23.03 9.26 -28.23
CA ALA A 568 -23.92 8.87 -27.13
C ALA A 568 -25.16 8.13 -27.66
N GLY A 569 -25.28 6.86 -27.27
CA GLY A 569 -26.52 6.09 -27.28
C GLY A 569 -27.31 6.14 -28.58
N TRP A 570 -26.95 5.30 -29.55
CA TRP A 570 -27.79 5.14 -30.73
C TRP A 570 -29.02 4.29 -30.36
N GLY A 571 -30.16 4.95 -30.17
CA GLY A 571 -31.49 4.34 -30.00
C GLY A 571 -32.30 4.33 -31.30
N GLY A 572 -31.65 4.06 -32.44
CA GLY A 572 -32.30 4.05 -33.75
C GLY A 572 -33.04 2.73 -34.05
N GLU A 573 -34.17 2.83 -34.76
CA GLU A 573 -34.88 1.67 -35.29
C GLU A 573 -34.22 1.20 -36.59
N ILE A 574 -33.76 -0.05 -36.62
CA ILE A 574 -33.28 -0.74 -37.82
C ILE A 574 -34.48 -1.44 -38.45
N LEU A 575 -35.01 -0.85 -39.52
CA LEU A 575 -36.18 -1.37 -40.21
C LEU A 575 -35.77 -2.32 -41.35
N LEU A 576 -35.93 -3.62 -41.13
CA LEU A 576 -35.60 -4.67 -42.10
C LEU A 576 -36.83 -4.96 -42.98
N LYS A 577 -36.83 -4.44 -44.22
CA LYS A 577 -37.92 -4.67 -45.19
C LYS A 577 -37.63 -5.88 -46.07
N GLY A 578 -38.65 -6.71 -46.34
CA GLY A 578 -38.57 -7.77 -47.36
C GLY A 578 -37.86 -9.06 -46.91
N VAL A 579 -37.67 -9.25 -45.61
CA VAL A 579 -37.13 -10.49 -45.03
C VAL A 579 -38.22 -11.57 -45.07
N LYS A 580 -37.88 -12.76 -45.57
CA LYS A 580 -38.81 -13.91 -45.66
C LYS A 580 -38.88 -14.65 -44.32
N GLY A 581 -40.00 -15.31 -44.03
CA GLY A 581 -40.15 -16.13 -42.82
C GLY A 581 -39.16 -17.30 -42.71
N GLY A 582 -38.41 -17.41 -41.61
CA GLY A 582 -37.43 -18.48 -41.36
C GLY A 582 -36.60 -18.30 -40.08
N LEU A 583 -35.71 -19.26 -39.80
CA LEU A 583 -34.69 -19.16 -38.74
C LEU A 583 -33.45 -18.45 -39.31
N TYR A 584 -32.91 -17.50 -38.56
CA TYR A 584 -31.77 -16.68 -38.96
C TYR A 584 -30.72 -16.59 -37.83
N SER A 585 -29.45 -16.49 -38.21
CA SER A 585 -28.37 -15.95 -37.39
C SER A 585 -28.20 -14.46 -37.70
N LEU A 586 -27.89 -13.69 -36.68
CA LEU A 586 -27.61 -12.25 -36.77
C LEU A 586 -26.12 -12.06 -36.49
N SER A 587 -25.39 -11.42 -37.40
CA SER A 587 -24.02 -10.96 -37.18
C SER A 587 -23.87 -9.47 -37.43
N PHE A 588 -22.90 -8.87 -36.76
CA PHE A 588 -22.48 -7.50 -36.95
C PHE A 588 -21.05 -7.52 -37.46
N ASP A 589 -20.85 -6.96 -38.64
CA ASP A 589 -19.59 -6.93 -39.37
C ASP A 589 -19.27 -5.46 -39.65
N ALA A 590 -18.24 -4.91 -39.01
CA ALA A 590 -17.82 -3.53 -39.27
C ALA A 590 -16.71 -3.53 -40.32
N GLU A 591 -16.86 -2.69 -41.36
CA GLU A 591 -15.87 -2.54 -42.42
C GLU A 591 -15.43 -1.07 -42.46
N THR A 592 -14.15 -0.83 -42.18
CA THR A 592 -13.49 0.47 -42.37
C THR A 592 -12.32 0.28 -43.32
N SER A 593 -11.70 1.35 -43.79
CA SER A 593 -10.65 1.30 -44.82
C SER A 593 -9.46 0.37 -44.49
N ASN A 594 -9.28 -0.06 -43.23
CA ASN A 594 -8.16 -0.88 -42.79
C ASN A 594 -8.50 -2.14 -41.93
N PHE A 595 -9.76 -2.55 -41.71
CA PHE A 595 -10.05 -3.76 -40.90
C PHE A 595 -11.47 -4.40 -41.10
N SER A 596 -11.62 -5.69 -40.71
CA SER A 596 -12.89 -6.42 -40.57
C SER A 596 -12.95 -7.31 -39.32
N GLY A 597 -14.10 -7.33 -38.61
CA GLY A 597 -14.34 -8.20 -37.45
C GLY A 597 -15.83 -8.55 -37.27
N ASN A 598 -16.12 -9.76 -36.78
CA ASN A 598 -17.48 -10.34 -36.75
C ASN A 598 -17.90 -10.78 -35.33
N ARG A 599 -19.12 -10.44 -34.90
CA ARG A 599 -19.79 -11.07 -33.73
C ARG A 599 -21.09 -11.71 -34.18
N VAL A 600 -21.27 -13.01 -33.89
CA VAL A 600 -22.42 -13.81 -34.36
C VAL A 600 -23.32 -14.20 -33.18
N GLN A 601 -24.60 -13.88 -33.26
CA GLN A 601 -25.65 -14.38 -32.38
C GLN A 601 -26.55 -15.35 -33.16
N ASN A 602 -26.61 -16.61 -32.72
CA ASN A 602 -27.31 -17.69 -33.43
C ASN A 602 -28.75 -17.89 -32.92
N ASN A 603 -29.65 -18.27 -33.84
CA ASN A 603 -31.02 -18.78 -33.61
C ASN A 603 -32.11 -17.74 -33.29
N ILE A 604 -32.33 -16.76 -34.17
CA ILE A 604 -33.50 -15.87 -34.15
C ILE A 604 -34.58 -16.46 -35.09
N GLU A 605 -35.74 -16.83 -34.55
CA GLU A 605 -36.87 -17.31 -35.36
C GLU A 605 -37.76 -16.15 -35.83
N TYR A 606 -37.79 -15.88 -37.14
CA TYR A 606 -38.70 -14.92 -37.75
C TYR A 606 -39.88 -15.64 -38.40
N LYS A 607 -41.08 -15.46 -37.83
CA LYS A 607 -42.35 -15.93 -38.41
C LYS A 607 -43.03 -14.76 -39.13
N PRO A 608 -43.25 -14.84 -40.47
CA PRO A 608 -43.89 -13.77 -41.20
C PRO A 608 -45.36 -13.71 -40.75
N PRO A 609 -46.01 -12.53 -40.80
CA PRO A 609 -47.41 -12.42 -40.45
C PRO A 609 -48.23 -13.38 -41.35
N ILE A 610 -48.93 -14.34 -40.73
CA ILE A 610 -49.88 -15.19 -41.43
C ILE A 610 -51.09 -14.30 -41.76
N PRO A 611 -51.48 -14.12 -43.03
CA PRO A 611 -52.72 -13.44 -43.35
C PRO A 611 -53.88 -14.32 -42.84
N VAL A 612 -54.55 -13.89 -41.78
CA VAL A 612 -55.78 -14.52 -41.32
C VAL A 612 -56.93 -13.83 -42.04
N TRP A 613 -57.61 -14.57 -42.90
CA TRP A 613 -58.85 -14.11 -43.52
C TRP A 613 -59.98 -14.32 -42.52
N VAL A 614 -60.59 -13.23 -42.04
CA VAL A 614 -61.78 -13.29 -41.18
C VAL A 614 -62.97 -12.78 -41.99
N TRP A 615 -64.05 -13.56 -42.00
CA TRP A 615 -65.27 -13.23 -42.71
C TRP A 615 -66.16 -12.36 -41.83
N VAL A 616 -66.40 -11.11 -42.24
CA VAL A 616 -67.29 -10.18 -41.53
C VAL A 616 -68.24 -9.57 -42.54
N GLY A 617 -69.54 -9.87 -42.40
CA GLY A 617 -70.61 -9.17 -43.13
C GLY A 617 -70.46 -9.15 -44.65
N GLY A 618 -70.27 -10.31 -45.29
CA GLY A 618 -70.41 -10.44 -46.75
C GLY A 618 -69.19 -10.05 -47.61
N GLY A 619 -67.99 -9.88 -47.02
CA GLY A 619 -66.73 -9.68 -47.77
C GLY A 619 -65.48 -10.12 -47.00
N LEU A 620 -64.41 -10.46 -47.73
CA LEU A 620 -63.07 -10.78 -47.20
C LEU A 620 -62.36 -9.47 -46.81
N ILE A 621 -61.98 -9.29 -45.55
CA ILE A 621 -61.11 -8.18 -45.11
C ILE A 621 -59.78 -8.77 -44.59
N LEU A 622 -58.67 -8.18 -45.04
CA LEU A 622 -57.32 -8.48 -44.58
C LEU A 622 -57.05 -7.70 -43.29
N MET A 623 -56.79 -8.38 -42.16
CA MET A 623 -56.29 -7.72 -40.94
C MET A 623 -54.94 -8.28 -40.53
N SER A 624 -54.00 -7.39 -40.23
CA SER A 624 -52.74 -7.69 -39.55
C SER A 624 -52.98 -7.79 -38.04
N VAL A 625 -52.71 -8.95 -37.44
CA VAL A 625 -52.78 -9.14 -35.99
C VAL A 625 -51.52 -8.59 -35.35
N ILE A 626 -51.63 -7.47 -34.62
CA ILE A 626 -50.57 -6.92 -33.79
C ILE A 626 -50.64 -7.60 -32.41
N GLY A 627 -49.71 -8.54 -32.17
CA GLY A 627 -49.16 -8.87 -30.85
C GLY A 627 -49.99 -9.72 -29.86
N ALA A 628 -49.39 -10.82 -29.39
CA ALA A 628 -49.49 -11.27 -28.00
C ALA A 628 -48.14 -11.88 -27.57
N VAL A 629 -47.52 -11.26 -26.56
CA VAL A 629 -46.34 -11.77 -25.84
C VAL A 629 -46.80 -12.87 -24.88
N THR A 630 -46.08 -13.99 -24.84
CA THR A 630 -46.11 -14.89 -23.67
C THR A 630 -44.69 -15.30 -23.31
N PHE A 631 -44.26 -14.90 -22.11
CA PHE A 631 -43.10 -15.42 -21.39
C PHE A 631 -43.51 -16.68 -20.59
N LEU A 632 -42.52 -17.51 -20.20
CA LEU A 632 -42.56 -18.74 -19.36
C LEU A 632 -42.66 -20.05 -20.19
N PHE A 633 -41.75 -21.03 -20.05
CA PHE A 633 -41.39 -21.71 -18.80
C PHE A 633 -39.91 -22.14 -18.67
N SER A 634 -39.50 -22.17 -17.40
CA SER A 634 -38.38 -22.92 -16.81
C SER A 634 -38.50 -24.45 -16.94
N LYS A 635 -37.35 -25.12 -16.78
CA LYS A 635 -37.03 -26.56 -16.62
C LYS A 635 -36.80 -27.30 -17.95
N LYS A 636 -35.64 -27.93 -18.17
CA LYS A 636 -34.83 -28.74 -17.25
C LYS A 636 -33.34 -28.47 -17.38
#